data_AF-A0A7S4S763-F1
#
_entry.id   AF-A0A7S4S763-F1
#
_cell.length_a   1.000
_cell.length_b   1.000
_cell.length_c   1.000
_cell.angle_alpha   90.00
_cell.angle_beta   90.00
_cell.angle_gamma   90.00
#
_symmetry.space_group_name_H-M   'P 1'
#
loop_
_entity.id
_entity.type
_entity.pdbx_description
1 polymer ?
#
loop_
_entity_poly.entity_id
_entity_poly.type
_entity_poly.pdbx_seq_one_letter_code
_entity_poly.pdbx_strand_id
1 'polypeptide(L)'
;SEGRPSPLAAGSPAEGRPSPMAAGPTAETWPGAGGNGDVRAHLRSRLAPWGLAGYAEALAEDGYDAEALAALCPKEIEEMFEVLSCKPGHRVLFRRFFESGGLRP
;
A
#
# COMPACT_ATOMS: atom_id res chain seq x y z
N SER A 1 -58.64 -43.35 -20.68
CA SER A 1 -58.61 -43.87 -19.30
C SER A 1 -57.18 -43.84 -18.82
N GLU A 2 -56.84 -42.82 -18.03
CA GLU A 2 -56.72 -42.90 -16.56
C GLU A 2 -55.23 -42.94 -16.17
N GLY A 3 -54.68 -41.76 -15.94
CA GLY A 3 -53.42 -41.56 -15.23
C GLY A 3 -53.68 -40.65 -14.04
N ARG A 4 -54.15 -41.28 -12.96
CA ARG A 4 -54.39 -40.75 -11.61
C ARG A 4 -53.45 -39.59 -11.19
N PRO A 5 -53.98 -38.49 -10.62
CA PRO A 5 -53.21 -37.65 -9.72
C PRO A 5 -53.36 -38.19 -8.29
N SER A 6 -52.24 -38.43 -7.61
CA SER A 6 -52.21 -38.72 -6.17
C SER A 6 -51.14 -37.90 -5.46
N PRO A 7 -51.34 -37.62 -4.16
CA PRO A 7 -51.01 -36.35 -3.52
C PRO A 7 -49.98 -36.54 -2.40
N LEU A 8 -49.95 -35.60 -1.44
CA LEU A 8 -49.16 -35.56 -0.19
C LEU A 8 -47.72 -35.05 -0.36
N ALA A 9 -47.15 -34.22 0.51
CA ALA A 9 -47.63 -33.61 1.74
C ALA A 9 -46.63 -32.52 2.17
N ALA A 10 -47.11 -31.65 3.06
CA ALA A 10 -46.38 -31.13 4.22
C ALA A 10 -45.23 -30.12 4.00
N GLY A 11 -45.47 -28.91 4.51
CA GLY A 11 -44.40 -27.97 4.84
C GLY A 11 -44.85 -26.52 4.99
N SER A 12 -45.67 -26.20 5.99
CA SER A 12 -45.55 -24.90 6.67
C SER A 12 -44.37 -24.99 7.66
N PRO A 13 -43.81 -23.92 8.26
CA PRO A 13 -44.04 -22.47 8.10
C PRO A 13 -42.67 -21.71 8.00
N ALA A 14 -42.70 -20.42 8.36
CA ALA A 14 -41.58 -19.56 8.74
C ALA A 14 -41.03 -18.63 7.66
N GLU A 15 -41.76 -17.52 7.51
CA GLU A 15 -41.16 -16.18 7.50
C GLU A 15 -39.86 -16.17 8.32
N GLY A 16 -38.74 -16.03 7.62
CA GLY A 16 -37.45 -16.28 8.22
C GLY A 16 -36.32 -16.03 7.23
N ARG A 17 -36.38 -14.92 6.51
CA ARG A 17 -35.19 -14.34 5.88
C ARG A 17 -35.12 -12.87 6.25
N PRO A 18 -34.47 -12.52 7.38
CA PRO A 18 -33.93 -11.19 7.52
C PRO A 18 -33.04 -10.90 6.31
N SER A 19 -33.14 -9.68 5.80
CA SER A 19 -32.23 -9.09 4.82
C SER A 19 -30.80 -9.54 5.07
N PRO A 20 -29.95 -9.73 4.04
CA PRO A 20 -28.52 -9.76 4.26
C PRO A 20 -28.11 -8.37 4.79
N MET A 21 -28.18 -8.21 6.11
CA MET A 21 -27.41 -7.21 6.82
C MET A 21 -25.98 -7.39 6.37
N ALA A 22 -25.51 -6.37 5.66
CA ALA A 22 -24.13 -5.99 5.45
C ALA A 22 -23.15 -6.97 6.10
N ALA A 23 -22.57 -7.81 5.26
CA ALA A 23 -21.37 -8.54 5.62
C ALA A 23 -20.33 -7.54 6.10
N GLY A 24 -20.02 -7.62 7.40
CA GLY A 24 -18.74 -7.25 7.97
C GLY A 24 -18.44 -5.75 8.10
N PRO A 25 -18.20 -5.24 9.32
CA PRO A 25 -17.26 -4.15 9.49
C PRO A 25 -15.85 -4.68 9.16
N THR A 26 -14.87 -3.79 9.01
CA THR A 26 -13.44 -4.11 8.76
C THR A 26 -13.06 -4.20 7.27
N ALA A 27 -13.34 -3.15 6.52
CA ALA A 27 -12.17 -2.51 5.92
C ALA A 27 -11.55 -1.71 7.07
N GLU A 28 -10.44 -2.20 7.60
CA GLU A 28 -9.52 -1.36 8.36
C GLU A 28 -9.11 -0.24 7.41
N THR A 29 -9.95 0.78 7.28
CA THR A 29 -9.51 2.11 6.90
C THR A 29 -8.74 2.56 8.12
N TRP A 30 -7.46 2.18 8.14
CA TRP A 30 -6.48 2.80 8.99
C TRP A 30 -6.71 4.32 8.88
N PRO A 31 -6.94 5.04 9.98
CA PRO A 31 -6.98 6.50 9.96
C PRO A 31 -5.56 7.00 9.67
N GLY A 32 -5.20 7.00 8.38
CA GLY A 32 -3.91 7.43 7.85
C GLY A 32 -4.04 8.00 6.43
N ALA A 33 -5.23 8.42 6.02
CA ALA A 33 -5.47 8.94 4.67
C ALA A 33 -4.99 10.39 4.45
N GLY A 34 -4.23 10.97 5.40
CA GLY A 34 -3.83 12.39 5.36
C GLY A 34 -2.34 12.69 5.53
N GLY A 35 -1.45 11.68 5.64
CA GLY A 35 -0.04 11.93 5.98
C GLY A 35 0.98 11.68 4.87
N ASN A 36 0.66 10.81 3.89
CA ASN A 36 1.68 10.30 2.97
C ASN A 36 1.71 10.98 1.59
N GLY A 37 0.67 11.75 1.25
CA GLY A 37 0.61 12.49 -0.01
C GLY A 37 1.70 13.55 -0.11
N ASP A 38 1.89 14.33 0.97
CA ASP A 38 2.89 15.38 1.08
C ASP A 38 4.31 14.80 1.14
N VAL A 39 4.51 13.70 1.90
CA VAL A 39 5.80 12.98 1.97
C VAL A 39 6.20 12.46 0.60
N ARG A 40 5.30 11.76 -0.11
CA ARG A 40 5.56 11.25 -1.47
C ARG A 40 5.89 12.38 -2.44
N ALA A 41 5.13 13.48 -2.41
CA ALA A 41 5.39 14.63 -3.29
C ALA A 41 6.76 15.27 -2.99
N HIS A 42 7.12 15.37 -1.71
CA HIS A 42 8.41 15.90 -1.27
C HIS A 42 9.58 15.01 -1.73
N LEU A 43 9.49 13.71 -1.49
CA LEU A 43 10.48 12.73 -1.96
C LEU A 43 10.62 12.75 -3.48
N ARG A 44 9.50 12.77 -4.21
CA ARG A 44 9.51 12.82 -5.68
C ARG A 44 10.24 14.06 -6.18
N SER A 45 10.03 15.22 -5.55
CA SER A 45 10.72 16.47 -5.90
C SER A 45 12.23 16.38 -5.69
N ARG A 46 12.68 15.82 -4.55
CA ARG A 46 14.11 15.65 -4.23
C ARG A 46 14.80 14.60 -5.12
N LEU A 47 14.09 13.53 -5.47
CA LEU A 47 14.62 12.42 -6.26
C LEU A 47 14.53 12.64 -7.79
N ALA A 48 13.64 13.51 -8.27
CA ALA A 48 13.46 13.77 -9.69
C ALA A 48 14.72 14.25 -10.43
N PRO A 49 15.53 15.18 -9.90
CA PRO A 49 16.78 15.60 -10.53
C PRO A 49 17.78 14.46 -10.76
N TRP A 50 17.66 13.38 -9.98
CA TRP A 50 18.52 12.21 -10.02
C TRP A 50 17.93 11.07 -10.85
N GLY A 51 16.74 11.26 -11.44
CA GLY A 51 16.01 10.21 -12.14
C GLY A 51 15.44 9.12 -11.22
N LEU A 52 15.34 9.40 -9.92
CA LEU A 52 14.89 8.43 -8.90
C LEU A 52 13.44 8.65 -8.46
N ALA A 53 12.72 9.57 -9.11
CA ALA A 53 11.35 9.97 -8.73
C ALA A 53 10.37 8.78 -8.63
N GLY A 54 10.61 7.70 -9.38
CA GLY A 54 9.79 6.48 -9.35
C GLY A 54 9.89 5.70 -8.03
N TYR A 55 10.92 5.93 -7.22
CA TYR A 55 11.06 5.30 -5.90
C TYR A 55 10.31 6.04 -4.79
N ALA A 56 9.83 7.26 -5.04
CA ALA A 56 9.19 8.08 -4.02
C ALA A 56 7.93 7.42 -3.43
N GLU A 57 7.20 6.64 -4.24
CA GLU A 57 6.02 5.92 -3.79
C GLU A 57 6.41 4.75 -2.89
N ALA A 58 7.30 3.87 -3.35
CA ALA A 58 7.79 2.75 -2.56
C ALA A 58 8.46 3.18 -1.25
N LEU A 59 9.20 4.29 -1.27
CA LEU A 59 9.80 4.88 -0.08
C LEU A 59 8.74 5.36 0.92
N ALA A 60 7.77 6.12 0.44
CA ALA A 60 6.67 6.62 1.26
C ALA A 60 5.82 5.48 1.84
N GLU A 61 5.56 4.43 1.07
CA GLU A 61 4.83 3.24 1.52
C GLU A 61 5.59 2.44 2.59
N ASP A 62 6.92 2.39 2.49
CA ASP A 62 7.80 1.77 3.49
C ASP A 62 8.03 2.67 4.73
N GLY A 63 7.44 3.88 4.74
CA GLY A 63 7.52 4.81 5.85
C GLY A 63 8.75 5.71 5.85
N TYR A 64 9.52 5.74 4.76
CA TYR A 64 10.60 6.68 4.60
C TYR A 64 10.06 8.07 4.20
N ASP A 65 10.50 9.09 4.92
CA ASP A 65 10.41 10.49 4.53
C ASP A 65 11.81 11.08 4.28
N ALA A 66 11.90 12.37 3.98
CA ALA A 66 13.20 12.99 3.70
C ALA A 66 14.13 13.04 4.92
N GLU A 67 13.60 13.18 6.13
CA GLU A 67 14.40 13.19 7.35
C GLU A 67 14.89 11.79 7.70
N ALA A 68 14.02 10.79 7.59
CA ALA A 68 14.37 9.38 7.77
C ALA A 68 15.47 8.97 6.80
N LEU A 69 15.34 9.32 5.51
CA LEU A 69 16.36 9.05 4.52
C LEU A 69 17.68 9.79 4.82
N ALA A 70 17.62 11.02 5.35
CA ALA A 70 18.82 11.80 5.68
C ALA A 70 19.57 11.21 6.89
N ALA A 71 18.86 10.49 7.75
CA ALA A 71 19.40 9.86 8.95
C ALA A 71 19.99 8.46 8.69
N LEU A 72 19.74 7.84 7.53
CA LEU A 72 20.24 6.50 7.22
C LEU A 72 21.78 6.48 7.16
N CYS A 73 22.37 5.51 7.85
CA CYS A 73 23.78 5.19 7.71
C CYS A 73 24.04 4.33 6.47
N PRO A 74 25.30 4.19 6.02
CA PRO A 74 25.63 3.41 4.81
C PRO A 74 25.11 1.98 4.83
N LYS A 75 25.02 1.34 5.99
CA LYS A 75 24.48 -0.01 6.12
C LYS A 75 22.97 -0.02 5.86
N GLU A 76 22.23 0.90 6.46
CA GLU A 76 20.77 1.00 6.29
C GLU A 76 20.38 1.39 4.86
N ILE A 77 21.21 2.20 4.19
CA ILE A 77 21.05 2.50 2.76
C ILE A 77 21.13 1.23 1.91
N GLU A 78 22.06 0.31 2.22
CA GLU A 78 22.16 -0.96 1.50
C GLU A 78 20.95 -1.86 1.79
N GLU A 79 20.46 -1.91 3.03
CA GLU A 79 19.24 -2.64 3.40
C GLU A 79 18.02 -2.09 2.66
N MET A 80 17.87 -0.75 2.60
CA MET A 80 16.85 -0.08 1.82
C MET A 80 16.91 -0.43 0.32
N PHE A 81 18.11 -0.58 -0.25
CA PHE A 81 18.23 -0.99 -1.65
C PHE A 81 17.70 -2.40 -1.93
N GLU A 82 17.86 -3.31 -0.97
CA GLU A 82 17.31 -4.66 -1.06
C GLU A 82 15.78 -4.62 -0.94
N VAL A 83 15.24 -3.84 0.00
CA VAL A 83 13.78 -3.66 0.19
C VAL A 83 13.12 -3.09 -1.07
N LEU A 84 13.71 -2.03 -1.65
CA LEU A 84 13.20 -1.37 -2.85
C LEU A 84 13.50 -2.11 -4.16
N SER A 85 14.19 -3.26 -4.10
CA SER A 85 14.69 -3.98 -5.28
C SER A 85 15.39 -3.04 -6.28
N CYS A 86 16.23 -2.15 -5.76
CA CYS A 86 16.87 -1.10 -6.54
C CYS A 86 17.79 -1.68 -7.62
N LYS A 87 17.61 -1.21 -8.86
CA LYS A 87 18.50 -1.59 -9.97
C LYS A 87 19.93 -1.18 -9.64
N PRO A 88 20.96 -1.96 -10.01
CA PRO A 88 22.36 -1.64 -9.70
C PRO A 88 22.79 -0.22 -10.11
N GLY A 89 22.33 0.24 -11.28
CA GLY A 89 22.60 1.61 -11.74
C GLY A 89 21.94 2.70 -10.88
N HIS A 90 20.75 2.42 -10.33
CA HIS A 90 20.05 3.36 -9.43
C HIS A 90 20.69 3.42 -8.05
N ARG A 91 21.30 2.31 -7.55
CA ARG A 91 22.06 2.31 -6.28
C ARG A 91 23.20 3.34 -6.33
N VAL A 92 23.89 3.45 -7.46
CA VAL A 92 24.96 4.45 -7.66
C VAL A 92 24.41 5.87 -7.59
N LEU A 93 23.24 6.13 -8.20
CA LEU A 93 22.59 7.44 -8.16
C LEU A 93 22.11 7.79 -6.74
N PHE A 94 21.54 6.82 -6.02
CA PHE A 94 21.15 7.00 -4.62
C PHE A 94 22.34 7.30 -3.73
N ARG A 95 23.46 6.57 -3.84
CA ARG A 95 24.66 6.87 -3.06
C ARG A 95 25.15 8.30 -3.29
N ARG A 96 25.21 8.73 -4.55
CA ARG A 96 25.56 10.13 -4.89
C ARG A 96 24.56 11.14 -4.35
N PHE A 97 23.27 10.80 -4.36
CA PHE A 97 22.23 11.63 -3.77
C PHE A 97 22.45 11.82 -2.26
N PHE A 98 22.73 10.75 -1.51
CA PHE A 98 23.05 10.83 -0.08
C PHE A 98 24.36 11.59 0.18
N GLU A 99 25.42 11.33 -0.59
CA GLU A 99 26.71 12.03 -0.49
C GLU A 99 26.60 13.53 -0.79
N SER A 100 25.72 13.91 -1.73
CA SER A 100 25.47 15.32 -2.08
C SER A 100 24.69 16.09 -1.01
N GLY A 101 24.18 15.41 0.02
CA GLY A 101 23.28 16.01 1.00
C GLY A 101 21.94 16.38 0.39
N GLY A 102 21.45 15.62 -0.61
CA GLY A 102 20.22 15.93 -1.35
C GLY A 102 18.96 16.03 -0.49
N LEU A 103 19.04 15.59 0.77
CA LEU A 103 17.97 15.64 1.77
C LEU A 103 18.19 16.68 2.88
N ARG A 104 19.31 17.41 2.87
CA ARG A 104 19.53 18.49 3.82
C ARG A 104 18.51 19.61 3.55
N PRO A 105 17.95 20.22 4.61
CA PRO A 105 17.02 21.35 4.49
C PRO A 105 17.69 22.54 3.79
#